data_AF-A0A0F9BP14-F1
#
_entry.id   AF-A0A0F9BP14-F1
#
_cell.length_a   1.000
_cell.length_b   1.000
_cell.length_c   1.000
_cell.angle_alpha   90.00
_cell.angle_beta   90.00
_cell.angle_gamma   90.00
#
_symmetry.space_group_name_H-M   'P 1'
#
loop_
_entity.id
_entity.type
_entity.pdbx_description
1 polymer ?
#
loop_
_entity_poly.entity_id
_entity_poly.type
_entity_poly.pdbx_seq_one_letter_code
_entity_poly.pdbx_strand_id
1 'polypeptide(L)'
;MAALGAAELEEQAKARRAELERADTAYWKEMGEGNNERGIRFYLERYPDGRYAEVARENLEILEQRKRNQTSANESQAWNDAVRTNTEQSYQAYLTRYPTGSYTNEAAARIKELRARPDPAIEQARAEEDALNMAPLARRLSNSTSAECLSHRKPSRFHPSRLHCNPPKDVAAPRGPLLECVSLAPAARCAATRTRQACRSRAT
;
A
#
# COMPACT_ATOMS: atom_id res chain seq x y z
N MET A 1 -64.33 44.50 11.04
CA MET A 1 -64.14 43.37 10.11
C MET A 1 -62.64 43.06 9.91
N ALA A 2 -61.78 44.00 9.47
CA ALA A 2 -60.36 43.71 9.18
C ALA A 2 -59.49 43.27 10.38
N ALA A 3 -59.74 43.78 11.59
CA ALA A 3 -58.95 43.45 12.79
C ALA A 3 -59.20 42.04 13.37
N LEU A 4 -60.40 41.47 13.16
CA LEU A 4 -60.73 40.12 13.62
C LEU A 4 -60.01 39.03 12.78
N GLY A 5 -59.86 39.25 11.48
CA GLY A 5 -59.10 38.33 10.61
C GLY A 5 -57.59 38.38 10.83
N ALA A 6 -57.03 39.50 11.26
CA ALA A 6 -55.61 39.62 11.59
C ALA A 6 -55.23 38.80 12.83
N ALA A 7 -56.05 38.85 13.88
CA ALA A 7 -55.82 38.08 15.11
C ALA A 7 -55.90 36.56 14.88
N GLU A 8 -56.86 36.12 14.08
CA GLU A 8 -57.00 34.70 13.71
C GLU A 8 -55.78 34.20 12.90
N LEU A 9 -55.27 35.02 11.98
CA LEU A 9 -54.08 34.70 11.18
C LEU A 9 -52.82 34.58 12.05
N GLU A 10 -52.68 35.46 13.06
CA GLU A 10 -51.59 35.41 14.04
C GLU A 10 -51.65 34.17 14.93
N GLU A 11 -52.84 33.78 15.38
CA GLU A 11 -53.04 32.58 16.18
C GLU A 11 -52.72 31.32 15.38
N GLN A 12 -53.20 31.23 14.13
CA GLN A 12 -52.83 30.15 13.22
C GLN A 12 -51.32 30.11 12.94
N ALA A 13 -50.67 31.27 12.78
CA ALA A 13 -49.23 31.35 12.58
C ALA A 13 -48.44 30.86 13.83
N LYS A 14 -48.90 31.19 15.04
CA LYS A 14 -48.34 30.67 16.30
C LYS A 14 -48.51 29.16 16.41
N ALA A 15 -49.69 28.63 16.08
CA ALA A 15 -49.96 27.20 16.09
C ALA A 15 -49.02 26.43 15.16
N ARG A 16 -48.85 26.90 13.91
CA ARG A 16 -47.92 26.30 12.94
C ARG A 16 -46.47 26.33 13.44
N ARG A 17 -46.01 27.45 14.02
CA ARG A 17 -44.66 27.54 14.61
C ARG A 17 -44.47 26.54 15.74
N ALA A 18 -45.44 26.44 16.65
CA ALA A 18 -45.38 25.49 17.76
C ALA A 18 -45.37 24.03 17.29
N GLU A 19 -46.06 23.69 16.20
CA GLU A 19 -46.00 22.36 15.58
C GLU A 19 -44.62 22.08 14.98
N LEU A 20 -44.05 23.02 14.24
CA LEU A 20 -42.70 22.91 13.69
C LEU A 20 -41.65 22.73 14.79
N GLU A 21 -41.74 23.50 15.88
CA GLU A 21 -40.82 23.37 17.02
C GLU A 21 -40.97 22.01 17.74
N ARG A 22 -42.20 21.47 17.83
CA ARG A 22 -42.43 20.14 18.38
C ARG A 22 -41.84 19.05 17.48
N ALA A 23 -42.02 19.17 16.16
CA ALA A 23 -41.46 18.24 15.18
C ALA A 23 -39.92 18.28 15.17
N ASP A 24 -39.33 19.48 15.23
CA ASP A 24 -37.89 19.71 15.38
C ASP A 24 -37.35 19.02 16.64
N THR A 25 -37.96 19.29 17.79
CA THR A 25 -37.53 18.72 19.08
C THR A 25 -37.70 17.20 19.13
N ALA A 26 -38.79 16.66 18.57
CA ALA A 26 -39.01 15.22 18.50
C ALA A 26 -37.94 14.54 17.63
N TYR A 27 -37.64 15.13 16.47
CA TYR A 27 -36.64 14.59 15.56
C TYR A 27 -35.22 14.66 16.16
N TRP A 28 -34.89 15.75 16.86
CA TRP A 28 -33.63 15.86 17.59
C TRP A 28 -33.45 14.74 18.62
N LYS A 29 -34.48 14.48 19.44
CA LYS A 29 -34.44 13.40 20.45
C LYS A 29 -34.31 12.00 19.84
N GLU A 30 -34.93 11.78 18.68
CA GLU A 30 -34.89 10.47 18.01
C GLU A 30 -33.53 10.21 17.34
N MET A 31 -32.97 11.22 16.65
CA MET A 31 -31.85 11.01 15.72
C MET A 31 -30.58 11.80 16.06
N GLY A 32 -30.70 12.96 16.71
CA GLY A 32 -29.61 13.93 16.90
C GLY A 32 -28.98 13.96 18.30
N GLU A 33 -29.71 13.53 19.33
CA GLU A 33 -29.23 13.52 20.73
C GLU A 33 -28.07 12.54 20.96
N GLY A 34 -27.94 11.51 20.11
CA GLY A 34 -26.81 10.59 20.11
C GLY A 34 -25.56 11.18 19.45
N ASN A 35 -24.37 10.78 19.92
CA ASN A 35 -23.06 11.12 19.33
C ASN A 35 -22.82 10.40 17.98
N ASN A 36 -23.80 10.48 17.07
CA ASN A 36 -23.85 9.79 15.79
C ASN A 36 -23.75 10.81 14.65
N GLU A 37 -22.61 10.81 13.97
CA GLU A 37 -22.29 11.68 12.83
C GLU A 37 -23.42 11.70 11.78
N ARG A 38 -24.02 10.55 11.47
CA ARG A 38 -25.08 10.45 10.45
C ARG A 38 -26.39 11.11 10.89
N GLY A 39 -26.82 10.87 12.13
CA GLY A 39 -28.08 11.41 12.65
C GLY A 39 -28.05 12.93 12.75
N ILE A 40 -26.93 13.47 13.23
CA ILE A 40 -26.68 14.92 13.30
C ILE A 40 -26.68 15.56 11.91
N ARG A 41 -26.05 14.92 10.91
CA ARG A 41 -26.06 15.41 9.51
C ARG A 41 -27.46 15.45 8.91
N PHE A 42 -28.26 14.41 9.11
CA PHE A 42 -29.66 14.39 8.65
C PHE A 42 -30.51 15.46 9.36
N TYR A 43 -30.28 15.70 10.65
CA TYR A 43 -30.93 16.79 11.38
C TYR A 43 -30.61 18.16 10.74
N LEU A 44 -29.33 18.44 10.49
CA LEU A 44 -28.88 19.70 9.88
C LEU A 44 -29.38 19.89 8.44
N GLU A 45 -29.54 18.80 7.68
CA GLU A 45 -30.12 18.83 6.34
C GLU A 45 -31.61 19.21 6.38
N ARG A 46 -32.36 18.68 7.35
CA ARG A 46 -33.81 18.91 7.48
C ARG A 46 -34.15 20.21 8.20
N TYR A 47 -33.35 20.61 9.17
CA TYR A 47 -33.57 21.79 10.03
C TYR A 47 -32.27 22.62 10.15
N PRO A 48 -31.83 23.29 9.07
CA PRO A 48 -30.56 24.04 9.05
C PRO A 48 -30.52 25.21 10.04
N ASP A 49 -31.69 25.80 10.33
CA ASP A 49 -31.90 26.89 11.29
C ASP A 49 -32.81 26.45 12.46
N GLY A 50 -32.86 25.15 12.75
CA GLY A 50 -33.64 24.58 13.86
C GLY A 50 -33.12 25.00 15.23
N ARG A 51 -33.89 24.72 16.29
CA ARG A 51 -33.52 25.10 17.67
C ARG A 51 -32.19 24.48 18.12
N TYR A 52 -31.86 23.30 17.60
CA TYR A 52 -30.65 22.56 17.95
C TYR A 52 -29.58 22.62 16.86
N ALA A 53 -29.73 23.46 15.83
CA ALA A 53 -28.79 23.53 14.70
C ALA A 53 -27.36 23.85 15.15
N GLU A 54 -27.20 24.79 16.09
CA GLU A 54 -25.87 25.15 16.58
C GLU A 54 -25.22 24.01 17.37
N VAL A 55 -25.98 23.41 18.30
CA VAL A 55 -25.52 22.25 19.09
C VAL A 55 -25.19 21.06 18.18
N ALA A 56 -25.98 20.84 17.14
CA ALA A 56 -25.74 19.81 16.14
C ALA A 56 -24.42 20.05 15.37
N ARG A 57 -24.15 21.30 14.94
CA ARG A 57 -22.88 21.66 14.28
C ARG A 57 -21.69 21.47 15.20
N GLU A 58 -21.79 21.91 16.45
CA GLU A 58 -20.73 21.73 17.46
C GLU A 58 -20.43 20.24 17.70
N ASN A 59 -21.47 19.43 17.90
CA ASN A 59 -21.31 17.98 18.08
C ASN A 59 -20.66 17.32 16.85
N LEU A 60 -21.04 17.75 15.64
CA LEU A 60 -20.44 17.25 14.41
C LEU A 60 -18.95 17.61 14.35
N GLU A 61 -18.58 18.85 14.67
CA GLU A 61 -17.18 19.28 14.67
C GLU A 61 -16.35 18.48 15.69
N ILE A 62 -16.87 18.28 16.90
CA ILE A 62 -16.21 17.46 17.93
C ILE A 62 -15.96 16.04 17.43
N LEU A 63 -16.98 15.42 16.80
CA LEU A 63 -16.88 14.08 16.23
C LEU A 63 -15.83 14.01 15.12
N GLU A 64 -15.86 14.95 14.20
CA GLU A 64 -14.90 15.00 13.10
C GLU A 64 -13.48 15.26 13.61
N GLN A 65 -13.30 16.13 14.60
CA GLN A 65 -12.00 16.39 15.21
C GLN A 65 -11.46 15.14 15.92
N ARG A 66 -12.30 14.42 16.68
CA ARG A 66 -11.92 13.14 17.30
C ARG A 66 -11.50 12.12 16.24
N LYS A 67 -12.23 12.02 15.13
CA LYS A 67 -11.92 11.11 14.01
C LYS A 67 -10.60 11.48 13.34
N ARG A 68 -10.35 12.77 13.08
CA ARG A 68 -9.08 13.27 12.54
C ARG A 68 -7.91 12.93 13.47
N ASN A 69 -8.06 13.21 14.76
CA ASN A 69 -7.04 12.92 15.77
C ASN A 69 -6.76 11.41 15.85
N GLN A 70 -7.80 10.57 15.80
CA GLN A 70 -7.65 9.11 15.83
C GLN A 70 -6.93 8.60 14.58
N THR A 71 -7.28 9.09 13.38
CA THR A 71 -6.60 8.72 12.15
C THR A 71 -5.13 9.13 12.19
N SER A 72 -4.83 10.35 12.64
CA SER A 72 -3.45 10.84 12.80
C SER A 72 -2.66 9.98 13.81
N ALA A 73 -3.25 9.64 14.96
CA ALA A 73 -2.61 8.78 15.94
C ALA A 73 -2.33 7.37 15.39
N ASN A 74 -3.30 6.78 14.67
CA ASN A 74 -3.15 5.48 14.02
C ASN A 74 -2.08 5.50 12.93
N GLU A 75 -1.95 6.61 12.21
CA GLU A 75 -0.92 6.81 11.20
C GLU A 75 0.48 6.86 11.83
N SER A 76 0.66 7.71 12.84
CA SER A 76 1.93 7.83 13.56
C SER A 76 2.36 6.52 14.20
N GLN A 77 1.41 5.75 14.74
CA GLN A 77 1.70 4.41 15.26
C GLN A 77 2.15 3.45 14.15
N ALA A 78 1.42 3.39 13.03
CA ALA A 78 1.80 2.53 11.90
C ALA A 78 3.16 2.92 11.31
N TRP A 79 3.48 4.21 11.29
CA TRP A 79 4.79 4.71 10.90
C TRP A 79 5.89 4.23 11.87
N ASN A 80 5.69 4.40 13.18
CA ASN A 80 6.64 3.96 14.19
C ASN A 80 6.89 2.44 14.13
N ASP A 81 5.84 1.65 13.89
CA ASP A 81 5.96 0.21 13.69
C ASP A 81 6.77 -0.10 12.42
N ALA A 82 6.54 0.61 11.32
CA ALA A 82 7.30 0.44 10.08
C ALA A 82 8.79 0.79 10.27
N VAL A 83 9.09 1.87 10.97
CA VAL A 83 10.47 2.30 11.31
C VAL A 83 11.15 1.30 12.25
N ARG A 84 10.43 0.75 13.23
CA ARG A 84 10.98 -0.26 14.15
C ARG A 84 11.33 -1.55 13.42
N THR A 85 10.51 -1.98 12.46
CA THR A 85 10.77 -3.18 11.65
C THR A 85 11.84 -2.93 10.59
N ASN A 86 11.87 -1.73 10.00
CA ASN A 86 12.86 -1.29 9.01
C ASN A 86 13.06 -2.26 7.83
N THR A 87 11.95 -2.74 7.25
CA THR A 87 11.99 -3.59 6.04
C THR A 87 11.24 -2.93 4.90
N GLU A 88 11.59 -3.29 3.66
CA GLU A 88 10.87 -2.79 2.48
C GLU A 88 9.36 -3.06 2.59
N GLN A 89 8.99 -4.26 3.06
CA GLN A 89 7.60 -4.67 3.20
C GLN A 89 6.84 -3.82 4.24
N SER A 90 7.47 -3.43 5.36
CA SER A 90 6.81 -2.62 6.39
C SER A 90 6.47 -1.23 5.87
N TYR A 91 7.39 -0.61 5.13
CA TYR A 91 7.16 0.70 4.50
C TYR A 91 6.14 0.63 3.35
N GLN A 92 6.13 -0.44 2.55
CA GLN A 92 5.11 -0.66 1.52
C GLN A 92 3.71 -0.83 2.12
N ALA A 93 3.60 -1.56 3.22
CA ALA A 93 2.34 -1.71 3.94
C ALA A 93 1.83 -0.37 4.48
N TYR A 94 2.72 0.48 5.01
CA TYR A 94 2.38 1.85 5.40
C TYR A 94 1.87 2.67 4.22
N LEU A 95 2.58 2.68 3.08
CA LEU A 95 2.16 3.42 1.86
C LEU A 95 0.81 2.94 1.30
N THR A 96 0.53 1.64 1.40
CA THR A 96 -0.76 1.07 0.97
C THR A 96 -1.90 1.52 1.87
N ARG A 97 -1.66 1.60 3.18
CA ARG A 97 -2.66 1.98 4.18
C ARG A 97 -2.90 3.49 4.24
N TYR A 98 -1.85 4.28 4.01
CA TYR A 98 -1.87 5.75 4.08
C TYR A 98 -1.26 6.37 2.82
N PRO A 99 -1.95 6.29 1.65
CA PRO A 99 -1.42 6.76 0.37
C PRO A 99 -1.21 8.28 0.31
N THR A 100 -1.96 9.04 1.11
CA THR A 100 -1.85 10.50 1.25
C THR A 100 -1.41 10.89 2.66
N GLY A 101 -0.70 10.00 3.36
CA GLY A 101 -0.17 10.24 4.70
C GLY A 101 1.00 11.21 4.72
N SER A 102 1.30 11.73 5.91
CA SER A 102 2.39 12.68 6.16
C SER A 102 3.77 12.05 5.94
N TYR A 103 3.92 10.74 6.17
CA TYR A 103 5.21 10.03 6.07
C TYR A 103 5.42 9.32 4.73
N THR A 104 4.59 9.58 3.72
CA THR A 104 4.65 8.91 2.41
C THR A 104 5.98 9.12 1.69
N ASN A 105 6.46 10.36 1.64
CA ASN A 105 7.76 10.68 1.02
C ASN A 105 8.92 10.02 1.76
N GLU A 106 8.87 9.99 3.08
CA GLU A 106 9.91 9.38 3.91
C GLU A 106 9.91 7.85 3.75
N ALA A 107 8.74 7.20 3.76
CA ALA A 107 8.60 5.77 3.48
C ALA A 107 9.16 5.39 2.11
N ALA A 108 8.87 6.17 1.07
CA ALA A 108 9.40 5.94 -0.27
C ALA A 108 10.93 6.09 -0.33
N ALA A 109 11.48 7.09 0.36
CA ALA A 109 12.94 7.28 0.46
C ALA A 109 13.61 6.10 1.18
N ARG A 110 13.03 5.60 2.28
CA ARG A 110 13.54 4.43 3.02
C ARG A 110 13.51 3.16 2.17
N ILE A 111 12.45 2.93 1.39
CA ILE A 111 12.40 1.80 0.46
C ILE A 111 13.53 1.90 -0.58
N LYS A 112 13.76 3.09 -1.15
CA LYS A 112 14.85 3.30 -2.11
C LYS A 112 16.21 3.03 -1.49
N GLU A 113 16.44 3.51 -0.26
CA GLU A 113 17.67 3.26 0.51
C GLU A 113 17.88 1.76 0.73
N LEU A 114 16.85 1.05 1.23
CA LEU A 114 16.92 -0.38 1.49
C LEU A 114 17.18 -1.20 0.22
N ARG A 115 16.60 -0.81 -0.92
CA ARG A 115 16.85 -1.46 -2.23
C ARG A 115 18.22 -1.15 -2.81
N ALA A 116 18.80 0.00 -2.48
CA ALA A 116 20.13 0.38 -2.93
C ALA A 116 21.25 -0.32 -2.15
N ARG A 117 20.94 -0.88 -0.98
CA ARG A 117 21.91 -1.68 -0.20
C ARG A 117 22.18 -2.99 -0.95
N PRO A 118 23.44 -3.27 -1.33
CA PRO A 118 23.79 -4.55 -1.92
C PRO A 118 23.49 -5.67 -0.92
N ASP A 119 22.96 -6.79 -1.42
CA ASP A 119 22.72 -7.98 -0.62
C ASP A 119 24.08 -8.44 -0.04
N PRO A 120 24.21 -8.64 1.29
CA PRO A 120 25.46 -9.08 1.89
C PRO A 120 25.98 -10.39 1.28
N ALA A 121 25.12 -11.26 0.75
CA ALA A 121 25.56 -12.45 0.03
C ALA A 121 26.26 -12.11 -1.30
N ILE A 122 25.80 -11.07 -2.01
CA ILE A 122 26.45 -10.56 -3.22
C ILE A 122 27.80 -9.90 -2.88
N GLU A 123 27.87 -9.15 -1.77
CA GLU A 123 29.14 -8.58 -1.31
C GLU A 123 30.14 -9.65 -0.90
N GLN A 124 29.70 -10.67 -0.17
CA GLN A 124 30.53 -11.83 0.19
C GLN A 124 31.02 -12.57 -1.05
N ALA A 125 30.14 -12.86 -2.01
CA ALA A 125 30.51 -13.50 -3.26
C ALA A 125 31.55 -12.67 -4.04
N ARG A 126 31.38 -11.34 -4.11
CA ARG A 126 32.38 -10.46 -4.74
C ARG A 126 33.70 -10.45 -3.99
N ALA A 127 33.68 -10.41 -2.66
CA ALA A 127 34.89 -10.43 -1.85
C ALA A 127 35.65 -11.76 -1.97
N GLU A 128 34.93 -12.89 -2.05
CA GLU A 128 35.49 -14.20 -2.34
C GLU A 128 36.04 -14.29 -3.77
N GLU A 129 35.30 -13.79 -4.76
CA GLU A 129 35.79 -13.67 -6.15
C GLU A 129 37.05 -12.79 -6.23
N ASP A 130 37.11 -11.65 -5.54
CA ASP A 130 38.30 -10.78 -5.49
C ASP A 130 39.47 -11.46 -4.77
N ALA A 131 39.21 -12.23 -3.72
CA ALA A 131 40.21 -13.03 -3.01
C ALA A 131 40.77 -14.16 -3.89
N LEU A 132 39.92 -14.78 -4.73
CA LEU A 132 40.28 -15.85 -5.65
C LEU A 132 40.89 -15.32 -6.95
N ASN A 133 40.50 -14.12 -7.39
CA ASN A 133 40.99 -13.44 -8.61
C ASN A 133 42.25 -12.59 -8.36
N MET A 134 43.12 -13.12 -7.49
CA MET A 134 44.57 -12.88 -7.39
C MET A 134 45.06 -11.46 -7.04
N ALA A 135 45.82 -11.43 -5.94
CA ALA A 135 46.85 -10.47 -5.59
C ALA A 135 47.70 -9.98 -6.79
N PRO A 136 48.27 -8.74 -6.74
CA PRO A 136 48.87 -8.00 -7.87
C PRO A 136 49.91 -8.73 -8.75
N LEU A 137 50.39 -9.91 -8.35
CA LEU A 137 51.30 -10.75 -9.12
C LEU A 137 50.64 -11.44 -10.33
N ALA A 138 49.38 -11.89 -10.26
CA ALA A 138 48.77 -12.58 -11.40
C ALA A 138 48.46 -11.66 -12.59
N ARG A 139 48.09 -10.39 -12.34
CA ARG A 139 47.97 -9.37 -13.40
C ARG A 139 49.31 -9.09 -14.09
N ARG A 140 50.41 -9.07 -13.34
CA ARG A 140 51.76 -8.89 -13.91
C ARG A 140 52.18 -10.06 -14.79
N LEU A 141 51.84 -11.29 -14.41
CA LEU A 141 52.12 -12.50 -15.19
C LEU A 141 51.26 -12.60 -16.47
N SER A 142 50.01 -12.15 -16.42
CA SER A 142 49.15 -12.05 -17.61
C SER A 142 49.65 -10.98 -18.61
N ASN A 143 50.13 -9.83 -18.11
CA ASN A 143 50.73 -8.80 -18.98
C ASN A 143 52.14 -9.17 -19.48
N SER A 144 52.95 -9.91 -18.71
CA SER A 144 54.30 -10.32 -19.14
C SER A 144 54.28 -11.43 -20.19
N THR A 145 53.32 -12.36 -20.12
CA THR A 145 53.15 -13.40 -21.14
C THR A 145 52.69 -12.84 -22.50
N SER A 146 52.04 -11.68 -22.51
CA SER A 146 51.69 -10.94 -23.74
C SER A 146 52.87 -10.16 -24.34
N ALA A 147 53.83 -9.71 -23.51
CA ALA A 147 55.00 -8.96 -23.96
C ALA A 147 56.08 -9.86 -24.61
N GLU A 148 56.16 -11.13 -24.21
CA GLU A 148 57.23 -12.03 -24.67
C GLU A 148 56.94 -12.71 -26.03
N CYS A 149 55.69 -12.66 -26.52
CA CYS A 149 55.32 -13.30 -27.80
C CYS A 149 55.59 -12.44 -29.05
N LEU A 150 55.91 -11.14 -28.95
CA LEU A 150 56.15 -10.29 -30.14
C LEU A 150 57.58 -10.34 -30.69
N SER A 151 58.52 -11.05 -30.06
CA SER A 151 59.94 -11.04 -30.47
C SER A 151 60.38 -12.21 -31.36
N HIS A 152 59.56 -13.26 -31.55
CA HIS A 152 60.03 -14.52 -32.19
C HIS A 152 59.32 -14.97 -33.46
N ARG A 153 58.47 -14.12 -34.08
CA ARG A 153 57.89 -14.44 -35.39
C ARG A 153 58.73 -13.84 -36.52
N LYS A 154 59.73 -14.60 -37.03
CA LYS A 154 60.40 -14.28 -38.31
C LYS A 154 59.36 -14.15 -39.44
N PRO A 155 59.45 -13.15 -40.33
CA PRO A 155 58.52 -13.02 -41.44
C PRO A 155 58.86 -14.03 -42.53
N SER A 156 58.06 -15.08 -42.69
CA SER A 156 58.09 -15.92 -43.89
C SER A 156 57.09 -15.41 -44.91
N ARG A 157 57.59 -15.14 -46.11
CA ARG A 157 56.83 -14.74 -47.29
C ARG A 157 55.80 -15.83 -47.62
N PHE A 158 54.52 -15.48 -47.73
CA PHE A 158 53.57 -16.33 -48.44
C PHE A 158 52.61 -15.48 -49.29
N HIS A 159 52.46 -15.92 -50.53
CA HIS A 159 51.81 -15.25 -51.65
C HIS A 159 50.29 -15.08 -51.47
N PRO A 160 49.68 -14.08 -52.16
CA PRO A 160 48.24 -13.89 -52.16
C PRO A 160 47.59 -14.83 -53.17
N SER A 161 46.62 -15.63 -52.74
CA SER A 161 45.63 -16.19 -53.66
C SER A 161 44.31 -16.51 -52.97
N ARG A 162 43.30 -15.81 -53.49
CA ARG A 162 41.89 -16.21 -53.63
C ARG A 162 41.00 -16.14 -52.38
N LEU A 163 40.37 -14.96 -52.29
CA LEU A 163 38.92 -14.79 -52.16
C LEU A 163 38.14 -16.07 -52.45
N HIS A 164 37.22 -16.45 -51.56
CA HIS A 164 35.83 -16.85 -51.85
C HIS A 164 35.06 -16.91 -50.52
N CYS A 165 34.39 -15.81 -50.16
CA CYS A 165 33.33 -15.81 -49.16
C CYS A 165 32.00 -15.97 -49.89
N ASN A 166 31.17 -16.93 -49.47
CA ASN A 166 29.73 -16.86 -49.70
C ASN A 166 29.02 -17.41 -48.44
N PRO A 167 28.13 -16.65 -47.79
CA PRO A 167 27.38 -17.12 -46.63
C PRO A 167 25.99 -17.61 -47.03
N PRO A 168 25.44 -18.64 -46.38
CA PRO A 168 24.00 -18.74 -46.15
C PRO A 168 23.70 -18.22 -44.74
N LYS A 169 22.96 -17.13 -44.57
CA LYS A 169 21.49 -17.08 -44.51
C LYS A 169 20.92 -18.20 -43.65
N ASP A 170 20.62 -17.89 -42.39
CA ASP A 170 19.23 -17.68 -41.98
C ASP A 170 19.15 -17.30 -40.49
N VAL A 171 18.51 -16.15 -40.25
CA VAL A 171 18.03 -15.70 -38.94
C VAL A 171 16.58 -16.13 -38.85
N ALA A 172 16.22 -16.94 -37.86
CA ALA A 172 14.83 -17.19 -37.52
C ALA A 172 14.68 -17.51 -36.02
N ALA A 173 14.25 -16.50 -35.27
CA ALA A 173 13.43 -16.64 -34.07
C ALA A 173 12.04 -16.05 -34.39
N PRO A 174 11.02 -16.16 -33.52
CA PRO A 174 10.53 -17.32 -32.77
C PRO A 174 9.09 -17.66 -33.20
N ARG A 175 8.60 -18.88 -32.92
CA ARG A 175 7.18 -19.24 -33.09
C ARG A 175 6.57 -19.62 -31.73
N GLY A 176 5.67 -18.77 -31.21
CA GLY A 176 4.44 -19.28 -30.58
C GLY A 176 3.38 -19.54 -31.67
N PRO A 177 2.12 -19.90 -31.36
CA PRO A 177 1.51 -20.23 -30.07
C PRO A 177 0.96 -21.69 -30.07
N LEU A 178 0.63 -22.24 -28.89
CA LEU A 178 -0.38 -23.29 -28.81
C LEU A 178 -1.29 -23.05 -27.60
N LEU A 179 -2.57 -23.28 -27.87
CA LEU A 179 -3.73 -23.00 -27.06
C LEU A 179 -3.94 -24.05 -25.96
N GLU A 180 -4.65 -23.60 -24.92
CA GLU A 180 -5.62 -24.31 -24.07
C GLU A 180 -5.30 -25.69 -23.48
N CYS A 181 -5.32 -25.72 -22.14
CA CYS A 181 -5.94 -26.79 -21.36
C CYS A 181 -6.62 -26.16 -20.13
N VAL A 182 -7.84 -25.67 -20.31
CA VAL A 182 -8.82 -25.49 -19.23
C VAL A 182 -9.51 -26.83 -19.01
N SER A 183 -9.30 -27.46 -17.86
CA SER A 183 -10.21 -28.45 -17.26
C SER A 183 -9.82 -28.62 -15.78
N LEU A 184 -10.49 -27.92 -14.87
CA LEU A 184 -11.57 -28.43 -14.01
C LEU A 184 -11.31 -29.82 -13.38
N ALA A 185 -10.98 -29.83 -12.09
CA ALA A 185 -11.39 -30.87 -11.14
C ALA A 185 -11.34 -30.36 -9.68
N PRO A 186 -12.37 -30.58 -8.85
CA PRO A 186 -12.45 -30.16 -7.45
C PRO A 186 -12.17 -31.32 -6.48
N ALA A 187 -11.47 -31.06 -5.38
CA ALA A 187 -11.50 -31.91 -4.17
C ALA A 187 -10.99 -31.07 -2.99
N ALA A 188 -11.88 -30.59 -2.11
CA ALA A 188 -12.30 -31.27 -0.89
C ALA A 188 -11.73 -30.52 0.33
N ARG A 189 -12.57 -29.63 0.86
CA ARG A 189 -12.48 -29.11 2.22
C ARG A 189 -12.57 -30.28 3.20
N CYS A 190 -11.61 -30.41 4.11
CA CYS A 190 -11.82 -31.07 5.39
C CYS A 190 -11.42 -30.11 6.49
N ALA A 191 -12.44 -29.53 7.13
CA ALA A 191 -12.33 -28.83 8.39
C ALA A 191 -11.98 -29.83 9.49
N ALA A 192 -10.81 -29.70 10.10
CA ALA A 192 -10.51 -30.37 11.36
C ALA A 192 -10.94 -29.46 12.52
N THR A 193 -12.23 -29.53 12.85
CA THR A 193 -12.77 -29.02 14.10
C THR A 193 -12.25 -29.85 15.28
N ARG A 194 -11.66 -29.16 16.25
CA ARG A 194 -11.77 -29.32 17.71
C ARG A 194 -12.35 -30.65 18.25
N THR A 195 -11.65 -31.19 19.25
CA THR A 195 -12.14 -31.73 20.55
C THR A 195 -11.58 -33.13 20.85
N ARG A 196 -10.43 -33.21 21.55
CA ARG A 196 -10.08 -34.40 22.33
C ARG A 196 -10.51 -34.19 23.77
N GLN A 197 -11.71 -34.68 24.03
CA GLN A 197 -12.30 -34.86 25.34
C GLN A 197 -11.65 -36.08 26.01
N ALA A 198 -11.29 -35.90 27.28
CA ALA A 198 -11.25 -36.90 28.35
C ALA A 198 -10.95 -38.37 28.00
N CYS A 199 -9.73 -38.82 28.29
CA CYS A 199 -9.48 -40.20 28.71
C CYS A 199 -9.06 -40.21 30.19
N ARG A 200 -9.99 -40.67 31.02
CA ARG A 200 -9.74 -41.17 32.39
C ARG A 200 -9.02 -42.52 32.32
N SER A 201 -7.97 -42.68 33.11
CA SER A 201 -7.42 -43.95 33.65
C SER A 201 -6.30 -43.56 34.61
N ARG A 202 -6.45 -43.60 35.95
CA ARG A 202 -6.59 -44.74 36.88
C ARG A 202 -5.39 -45.72 36.81
N ALA A 203 -4.82 -46.00 37.98
CA ALA A 203 -3.62 -46.78 38.31
C ALA A 203 -2.32 -45.96 38.10
N THR A 204 -1.50 -45.68 39.11
CA THR A 204 -1.12 -46.42 40.33
C THR A 204 -1.19 -45.58 41.60
#